data_AF-A0A8T7EW09-F1
#
_entry.id   AF-A0A8T7EW09-F1
#
_cell.length_a   1.000
_cell.length_b   1.000
_cell.length_c   1.000
_cell.angle_alpha   90.00
_cell.angle_beta   90.00
_cell.angle_gamma   90.00
#
_symmetry.space_group_name_H-M   'P 1'
#
loop_
_entity.id
_entity.type
_entity.pdbx_description
1 polymer ?
#
loop_
_entity_poly.entity_id
_entity_poly.type
_entity_poly.pdbx_seq_one_letter_code
_entity_poly.pdbx_strand_id
1 'polypeptide(L)'
;MIVLLVLMLCAFAPVRAQGAQALTFGQSVDGRLDGTTPTAAYSFDGLRGEYLRISLRVTRGDLDATLALFAPDGSLIVRRDDSPEGDALTIQLRLTASGTHRLVKPRGLDTDAARRPAITRCRLTVWA
;
A
#
# COMPACT_ATOMS: atom_id res chain seq x y z
N MET A 1 5.09 31.31 32.99
CA MET A 1 5.51 30.65 31.73
C MET A 1 5.58 29.12 31.92
N ILE A 2 4.44 28.46 32.13
CA ILE A 2 4.34 26.97 32.19
C ILE A 2 3.41 26.44 31.09
N VAL A 3 2.80 27.32 30.29
CA VAL A 3 1.88 27.01 29.17
C VAL A 3 2.64 26.76 27.85
N LEU A 4 3.92 26.36 27.91
CA LEU A 4 4.74 26.03 26.73
C LEU A 4 5.42 24.66 26.85
N LEU A 5 4.83 23.74 27.62
CA LEU A 5 5.32 22.36 27.74
C LEU A 5 4.18 21.33 27.66
N VAL A 6 3.13 21.64 26.89
CA VAL A 6 2.01 20.71 26.58
C VAL A 6 1.86 20.55 25.05
N LEU A 7 2.91 20.84 24.28
CA LEU A 7 2.84 20.91 22.81
C LEU A 7 3.84 19.99 22.08
N MET A 8 4.48 19.06 22.80
CA MET A 8 5.52 18.20 22.19
C MET A 8 5.48 16.75 22.67
N LEU A 9 4.29 16.21 22.96
CA LEU A 9 4.06 14.76 23.10
C LEU A 9 2.67 14.38 22.56
N CYS A 10 2.30 14.92 21.40
CA CYS A 10 1.51 14.10 20.49
C CYS A 10 2.49 13.07 19.91
N ALA A 11 2.80 12.03 20.71
CA ALA A 11 3.21 10.77 20.15
C ALA A 11 2.04 10.34 19.26
N PHE A 12 2.12 10.70 17.97
CA PHE A 12 1.37 10.03 16.92
C PHE A 12 1.86 8.58 16.94
N ALA A 13 1.39 7.80 17.90
CA ALA A 13 1.29 6.37 17.72
C ALA A 13 0.46 6.26 16.43
N PRO A 14 0.98 5.71 15.33
CA PRO A 14 0.15 5.43 14.19
C PRO A 14 -0.92 4.49 14.74
N VAL A 15 -2.14 4.99 14.84
CA VAL A 15 -3.28 4.19 15.26
C VAL A 15 -3.27 3.03 14.27
N ARG A 16 -2.92 1.83 14.73
CA ARG A 16 -3.16 0.62 13.96
C ARG A 16 -4.63 0.28 14.15
N ALA A 17 -5.49 1.22 13.72
CA ALA A 17 -6.83 0.86 13.34
C ALA A 17 -6.68 -0.19 12.25
N GLN A 18 -7.61 -1.14 12.20
CA GLN A 18 -7.80 -2.05 11.08
C GLN A 18 -8.14 -1.23 9.82
N GLY A 19 -7.13 -0.56 9.28
CA GLY A 19 -7.23 0.61 8.42
C GLY A 19 -5.86 0.83 7.79
N ALA A 20 -5.87 1.34 6.56
CA ALA A 20 -4.71 1.35 5.69
C ALA A 20 -3.44 1.89 6.37
N GLN A 21 -2.33 1.13 6.30
CA GLN A 21 -1.05 1.53 6.87
C GLN A 21 -0.51 2.77 6.14
N ALA A 22 -0.22 3.84 6.88
CA ALA A 22 0.34 5.05 6.31
C ALA A 22 1.73 4.79 5.67
N LEU A 23 1.94 5.35 4.50
CA LEU A 23 3.15 5.35 3.69
C LEU A 23 3.66 6.78 3.55
N THR A 24 4.98 6.91 3.64
CA THR A 24 5.68 8.15 3.33
C THR A 24 6.41 7.99 2.01
N PHE A 25 6.49 9.04 1.21
CA PHE A 25 7.26 9.02 -0.03
C PHE A 25 8.72 8.63 0.23
N GLY A 26 9.28 7.79 -0.65
CA GLY A 26 10.60 7.20 -0.53
C GLY A 26 10.73 6.07 0.49
N GLN A 27 9.71 5.82 1.33
CA GLN A 27 9.73 4.72 2.29
C GLN A 27 9.22 3.43 1.66
N SER A 28 9.93 2.34 1.94
CA SER A 28 9.47 0.99 1.64
C SER A 28 8.78 0.39 2.86
N VAL A 29 7.61 -0.20 2.65
CA VAL A 29 6.89 -0.94 3.70
C VAL A 29 6.80 -2.41 3.31
N ASP A 30 7.19 -3.28 4.24
CA ASP A 30 6.99 -4.72 4.11
C ASP A 30 5.58 -5.10 4.62
N GLY A 31 4.77 -5.71 3.76
CA GLY A 31 3.48 -6.31 4.07
C GLY A 31 3.58 -7.82 4.20
N ARG A 32 2.62 -8.40 4.93
CA ARG A 32 2.47 -9.86 5.09
C ARG A 32 1.04 -10.26 4.79
N LEU A 33 0.85 -11.20 3.86
CA LEU A 33 -0.45 -11.76 3.49
C LEU A 33 -0.44 -13.26 3.79
N ASP A 34 -1.52 -13.76 4.38
CA ASP A 34 -1.73 -15.16 4.72
C ASP A 34 -3.23 -15.50 4.74
N GLY A 35 -3.60 -16.75 5.02
CA GLY A 35 -5.01 -17.18 5.03
C GLY A 35 -5.92 -16.43 6.02
N THR A 36 -5.34 -15.85 7.07
CA THR A 36 -6.04 -15.02 8.07
C THR A 36 -5.96 -13.51 7.79
N THR A 37 -5.00 -13.09 6.96
CA THR A 37 -4.82 -11.70 6.51
C THR A 37 -4.78 -11.66 4.98
N PRO A 38 -5.95 -11.74 4.31
CA PRO A 38 -6.01 -11.86 2.86
C PRO A 38 -5.78 -10.54 2.12
N THR A 39 -5.76 -9.41 2.82
CA THR A 39 -5.62 -8.08 2.19
C THR A 39 -4.71 -7.18 3.00
N ALA A 40 -3.84 -6.44 2.31
CA ALA A 40 -3.05 -5.36 2.86
C ALA A 40 -3.54 -4.04 2.26
N ALA A 41 -3.78 -3.05 3.11
CA ALA A 41 -4.17 -1.71 2.68
C ALA A 41 -3.13 -0.70 3.17
N TYR A 42 -2.84 0.29 2.34
CA TYR A 42 -1.90 1.37 2.63
C TYR A 42 -2.48 2.73 2.23
N SER A 43 -2.05 3.80 2.87
CA SER A 43 -2.51 5.16 2.57
C SER A 43 -1.33 6.11 2.47
N PHE A 44 -1.42 7.12 1.60
CA PHE A 44 -0.43 8.20 1.51
C PHE A 44 -1.14 9.49 1.11
N ASP A 45 -0.61 10.62 1.55
CA ASP A 45 -1.09 11.93 1.10
C ASP A 45 -0.37 12.33 -0.18
N GLY A 46 -1.13 12.76 -1.18
CA GLY A 46 -0.59 13.24 -2.45
C GLY A 46 -1.35 14.46 -2.95
N LEU A 47 -0.72 15.21 -3.85
CA LEU A 47 -1.27 16.42 -4.45
C LEU A 47 -1.66 16.17 -5.91
N ARG A 48 -2.77 16.78 -6.33
CA ARG A 48 -3.20 16.79 -7.73
C ARG A 48 -2.05 17.28 -8.60
N GLY A 49 -1.75 16.51 -9.65
CA GLY A 49 -0.74 16.82 -10.63
C GLY A 49 0.65 16.27 -10.30
N GLU A 50 0.87 15.67 -9.12
CA GLU A 50 2.12 14.96 -8.82
C GLU A 50 2.25 13.70 -9.66
N TYR A 51 3.48 13.38 -10.05
CA TYR A 51 3.80 12.19 -10.84
C TYR A 51 4.36 11.12 -9.90
N LEU A 52 3.61 10.06 -9.68
CA LEU A 52 4.00 9.01 -8.77
C LEU A 52 4.56 7.80 -9.51
N ARG A 53 5.56 7.18 -8.90
CA ARG A 53 5.95 5.79 -9.17
C ARG A 53 5.59 4.96 -7.93
N ILE A 54 4.90 3.86 -8.13
CA ILE A 54 4.54 2.90 -7.08
C ILE A 54 5.12 1.57 -7.50
N SER A 55 5.95 0.97 -6.66
CA SER A 55 6.50 -0.37 -6.91
C SER A 55 6.13 -1.31 -5.78
N LEU A 56 5.63 -2.47 -6.18
CA LEU A 56 5.26 -3.57 -5.34
C LEU A 56 6.10 -4.77 -5.77
N ARG A 57 6.88 -5.34 -4.85
CA ARG A 57 7.66 -6.55 -5.11
C ARG A 57 7.28 -7.63 -4.12
N VAL A 58 6.96 -8.82 -4.59
CA VAL A 58 6.84 -10.03 -3.78
C VAL A 58 8.26 -10.46 -3.41
N THR A 59 8.55 -10.50 -2.11
CA THR A 59 9.88 -10.86 -1.59
C THR A 59 9.93 -12.30 -1.10
N ARG A 60 8.76 -12.95 -0.94
CA ARG A 60 8.63 -14.35 -0.57
C ARG A 60 7.23 -14.87 -0.91
N GLY A 61 7.13 -16.09 -1.42
CA GLY A 61 5.88 -16.77 -1.78
C GLY A 61 5.56 -16.67 -3.27
N ASP A 62 4.57 -17.45 -3.71
CA ASP A 62 4.09 -17.55 -5.12
C ASP A 62 2.85 -16.69 -5.37
N LEU A 63 2.76 -15.52 -4.73
CA LEU A 63 1.55 -14.71 -4.86
C LEU A 63 1.57 -13.87 -6.13
N ASP A 64 0.50 -13.94 -6.93
CA ASP A 64 0.31 -13.00 -8.02
C ASP A 64 0.21 -11.55 -7.51
N ALA A 65 1.01 -10.66 -8.10
CA ALA A 65 1.19 -9.29 -7.67
C ALA A 65 0.07 -8.37 -8.17
N THR A 66 -1.10 -8.41 -7.52
CA THR A 66 -2.17 -7.43 -7.75
C THR A 66 -2.05 -6.19 -6.87
N LEU A 67 -2.36 -5.01 -7.42
CA LEU A 67 -2.43 -3.73 -6.71
C LEU A 67 -3.53 -2.83 -7.28
N ALA A 68 -4.33 -2.22 -6.40
CA ALA A 68 -5.31 -1.19 -6.75
C ALA A 68 -5.02 0.12 -6.01
N LEU A 69 -5.09 1.24 -6.72
CA LEU A 69 -4.99 2.60 -6.18
C LEU A 69 -6.34 3.29 -6.28
N PHE A 70 -6.78 3.86 -5.16
CA PHE A 70 -8.00 4.63 -5.03
C PHE A 70 -7.68 6.09 -4.68
N ALA A 71 -8.48 7.01 -5.23
CA ALA A 71 -8.46 8.43 -4.90
C ALA A 71 -9.14 8.70 -3.53
N PRO A 72 -8.99 9.92 -2.98
CA PRO A 72 -9.57 10.28 -1.69
C PRO A 72 -11.10 10.22 -1.63
N ASP A 73 -11.77 10.36 -2.78
CA ASP A 73 -13.22 10.19 -2.92
C ASP A 73 -13.66 8.72 -3.00
N GLY A 74 -12.72 7.78 -2.96
CA GLY A 74 -12.95 6.34 -3.07
C GLY A 74 -13.02 5.83 -4.52
N SER A 75 -12.85 6.68 -5.53
CA SER A 75 -12.83 6.27 -6.93
C SER A 75 -11.57 5.45 -7.25
N LEU A 76 -11.69 4.44 -8.12
CA LEU A 76 -10.54 3.66 -8.57
C LEU A 76 -9.73 4.47 -9.61
N ILE A 77 -8.47 4.75 -9.31
CA ILE A 77 -7.55 5.42 -10.26
C ILE A 77 -6.96 4.36 -11.20
N VAL A 78 -6.44 3.27 -10.65
CA VAL A 78 -5.80 2.20 -11.42
C VAL A 78 -5.84 0.89 -10.66
N ARG A 79 -6.02 -0.21 -11.38
CA ARG A 79 -5.78 -1.58 -10.90
C ARG A 79 -4.84 -2.27 -11.87
N ARG A 80 -3.89 -3.02 -11.33
CA ARG A 80 -2.93 -3.81 -12.08
C ARG A 80 -2.81 -5.17 -11.41
N ASP A 81 -3.08 -6.20 -12.18
CA ASP A 81 -3.16 -7.61 -11.79
C ASP A 81 -2.34 -8.52 -12.71
N ASP A 82 -1.75 -7.96 -13.77
CA ASP A 82 -0.85 -8.67 -14.67
C ASP A 82 0.57 -8.13 -14.46
N SER A 83 1.45 -8.98 -13.94
CA SER A 83 2.86 -8.65 -13.79
C SER A 83 3.69 -9.44 -14.80
N PRO A 84 4.38 -8.77 -15.74
CA PRO A 84 5.18 -9.47 -16.76
C PRO A 84 6.36 -10.24 -16.16
N GLU A 85 6.77 -9.88 -14.94
CA GLU A 85 7.85 -10.51 -14.19
C GLU A 85 7.35 -11.45 -13.07
N GLY A 86 6.04 -11.67 -12.92
CA GLY A 86 5.40 -12.55 -11.92
C GLY A 86 5.43 -12.03 -10.47
N ASP A 87 6.56 -11.44 -10.06
CA ASP A 87 6.85 -11.07 -8.68
C ASP A 87 6.91 -9.55 -8.44
N ALA A 88 6.89 -8.73 -9.49
CA ALA A 88 7.07 -7.28 -9.39
C ALA A 88 6.08 -6.51 -10.26
N LEU A 89 5.48 -5.48 -9.66
CA LEU A 89 4.55 -4.59 -10.32
C LEU A 89 4.98 -3.14 -10.12
N THR A 90 5.07 -2.40 -11.21
CA THR A 90 5.32 -0.95 -11.18
C THR A 90 4.18 -0.20 -11.87
N ILE A 91 3.66 0.80 -11.17
CA ILE A 91 2.64 1.73 -11.64
C ILE A 91 3.26 3.12 -11.69
N GLN A 92 3.09 3.81 -12.81
CA GLN A 92 3.45 5.22 -12.94
C GLN A 92 2.25 6.01 -13.42
N LEU A 93 1.87 7.06 -12.70
CA LEU A 93 0.70 7.85 -13.03
C LEU A 93 0.79 9.25 -12.44
N ARG A 94 -0.03 10.14 -12.97
CA ARG A 94 -0.24 11.47 -12.42
C ARG A 94 -1.49 11.50 -11.56
N LEU A 95 -1.41 12.01 -10.34
CA LEU A 95 -2.56 12.15 -9.47
C LEU A 95 -3.58 13.14 -10.04
N THR A 96 -4.85 12.77 -10.03
CA THR A 96 -5.96 13.60 -10.49
C THR A 96 -6.62 14.40 -9.37
N ALA A 97 -6.38 14.02 -8.11
CA ALA A 97 -6.92 14.66 -6.92
C ALA A 97 -5.83 14.85 -5.85
N SER A 98 -6.02 15.85 -4.97
CA SER A 98 -5.21 16.03 -3.76
C SER A 98 -5.92 15.36 -2.58
N GLY A 99 -5.15 14.80 -1.64
CA GLY A 99 -5.64 14.21 -0.40
C GLY A 99 -5.09 12.82 -0.14
N THR A 100 -5.70 12.11 0.80
CA THR A 100 -5.28 10.77 1.20
C THR A 100 -5.73 9.73 0.18
N HIS A 101 -4.76 9.16 -0.54
CA HIS A 101 -4.96 8.07 -1.49
C HIS A 101 -4.81 6.73 -0.77
N ARG A 102 -5.47 5.69 -1.30
CA ARG A 102 -5.46 4.36 -0.70
C ARG A 102 -5.00 3.31 -1.69
N LEU A 103 -4.00 2.53 -1.30
CA LEU A 103 -3.52 1.35 -2.01
C LEU A 103 -4.06 0.08 -1.35
N VAL A 104 -4.49 -0.87 -2.16
CA VAL A 104 -5.00 -2.16 -1.69
C VAL A 104 -4.34 -3.27 -2.48
N LYS A 105 -3.71 -4.20 -1.76
CA LYS A 105 -3.19 -5.45 -2.28
C LYS A 105 -3.99 -6.62 -1.70
N PRO A 106 -4.88 -7.25 -2.49
CA PRO A 106 -5.47 -8.52 -2.12
C PRO A 106 -4.48 -9.67 -2.32
N ARG A 107 -4.73 -10.79 -1.65
CA ARG A 107 -4.14 -12.09 -1.96
C ARG A 107 -4.76 -12.58 -3.27
N GLY A 108 -3.93 -12.88 -4.27
CA GLY A 108 -4.33 -13.65 -5.45
C GLY A 108 -4.93 -14.99 -5.04
N LEU A 109 -6.14 -15.27 -5.53
CA LEU A 109 -6.85 -16.52 -5.31
C LEU A 109 -6.73 -17.40 -6.55
N ASP A 110 -5.50 -17.65 -7.00
CA ASP A 110 -5.27 -18.69 -7.99
C ASP A 110 -5.63 -20.02 -7.32
N THR A 111 -6.40 -20.84 -8.01
CA THR A 111 -6.98 -22.09 -7.46
C THR A 111 -5.94 -23.09 -6.95
N ASP A 112 -4.65 -22.92 -7.29
CA ASP A 112 -3.51 -23.65 -6.71
C ASP A 112 -2.94 -22.99 -5.44
N ALA A 113 -2.86 -21.65 -5.41
CA ALA A 113 -2.31 -20.85 -4.31
C ALA A 113 -3.20 -20.82 -3.05
N ALA A 114 -4.50 -21.10 -3.20
CA ALA A 114 -5.44 -21.24 -2.08
C ALA A 114 -5.12 -22.43 -1.17
N ARG A 115 -4.37 -23.44 -1.65
CA ARG A 115 -4.07 -24.67 -0.90
C ARG A 115 -2.77 -24.62 -0.09
N ARG A 116 -1.95 -23.58 -0.26
CA ARG A 116 -0.66 -23.46 0.45
C ARG A 116 -0.73 -22.36 1.53
N PRO A 117 -0.33 -22.64 2.79
CA PRO A 117 -0.14 -21.63 3.84
C PRO A 117 1.12 -20.80 3.56
N ALA A 118 1.24 -20.27 2.33
CA ALA A 118 2.34 -19.44 1.92
C ALA A 118 2.13 -18.04 2.53
N ILE A 119 2.93 -17.76 3.54
CA ILE A 119 3.17 -16.40 4.02
C ILE A 119 3.79 -15.65 2.85
N THR A 120 3.05 -14.69 2.31
CA THR A 120 3.58 -13.82 1.28
C THR A 120 4.12 -12.56 1.92
N ARG A 121 5.36 -12.20 1.60
CA ARG A 121 5.90 -10.89 1.95
C ARG A 121 5.95 -10.02 0.71
N CYS A 122 5.56 -8.77 0.83
CA CYS A 122 5.65 -7.80 -0.25
C CYS A 122 6.30 -6.53 0.24
N ARG A 123 7.07 -5.86 -0.62
CA ARG A 123 7.64 -4.54 -0.36
C ARG A 123 6.98 -3.53 -1.27
N LEU A 124 6.36 -2.52 -0.68
CA LEU A 124 5.70 -1.43 -1.38
C LEU A 124 6.49 -0.14 -1.18
N THR A 125 6.79 0.58 -2.25
CA THR A 125 7.47 1.88 -2.20
C THR A 125 6.78 2.87 -3.12
N VAL A 126 6.63 4.11 -2.67
CA VAL A 126 6.00 5.21 -3.42
C VAL A 126 7.03 6.33 -3.57
N TRP A 127 7.24 6.82 -4.79
CA TRP A 127 8.07 7.99 -5.10
C TRP A 127 7.20 9.07 -5.76
N ALA A 128 7.51 10.34 -5.48
CA ALA A 128 6.92 11.53 -6.09
C ALA A 128 7.94 12.27 -6.97
#